data_AF-A0A6N2RIS9-F1
#
_entry.id   AF-A0A6N2RIS9-F1
#
_cell.length_a   1.000
_cell.length_b   1.000
_cell.length_c   1.000
_cell.angle_alpha   90.00
_cell.angle_beta   90.00
_cell.angle_gamma   90.00
#
_symmetry.space_group_name_H-M   'P 1'
#
loop_
_entity.id
_entity.type
_entity.pdbx_description
1 polymer ?
#
loop_
_entity_poly.entity_id
_entity_poly.type
_entity_poly.pdbx_seq_one_letter_code
_entity_poly.pdbx_strand_id
1 'polypeptide(L)'
;MNQNCSKWKGTFFLLFLAAFLMFGKSHQVSAAVKCDVIYADSRGNVSTQTYEDWAKTVNRGERVVLPKVKTQSGYRYYWVLEERGKSRKYVPGSRFRVTKDVTFCLKRYKLYRVSFMTSNGRREYTDKRKNVVKGTYVKLPAVPNGANTRGLGWATSRNSKTYQKPGTKVKVTGNMKFYPVTEKVSGVNLRLNNGKVWKVVSTTDVKKATFPSVNMRNGNMCLGWSKRRGKTSNPEYKAGDPIPTKSGNYYMVVFNKKMDTAPSYIREPEKFDKVYLVGDSRTVAYHEVMKSSIPSNVEIIAAGGQGLDWFKTTGYGQLRRQTSRAYQSDRKVKQAVVINLGVNDLKSYSEYVSYMKKVAKTLKRYNCTMYYMSVNPVNSAMNNYFNNGRGRRTEEMVENFNRAIRRGLCTGSRAPFRYINSCAYLQKCGWISDRHNIGMYDGLHYSNETYLRIYDFCMKTLNR
;
A
#
# COMPACT_ATOMS: atom_id res chain seq x y z
N MET A 1 30.44 82.08 -40.20
CA MET A 1 29.11 82.62 -39.86
C MET A 1 28.83 82.39 -38.38
N ASN A 2 28.86 83.50 -37.65
CA ASN A 2 28.38 83.82 -36.31
C ASN A 2 28.53 82.82 -35.16
N GLN A 3 29.59 83.08 -34.39
CA GLN A 3 29.71 82.81 -32.96
C GLN A 3 28.53 83.40 -32.19
N ASN A 4 28.07 82.75 -31.12
CA ASN A 4 27.92 83.47 -29.87
C ASN A 4 27.88 82.57 -28.63
N CYS A 5 28.48 83.14 -27.60
CA CYS A 5 28.98 82.53 -26.39
C CYS A 5 27.90 82.43 -25.30
N SER A 6 28.01 81.36 -24.52
CA SER A 6 27.32 81.10 -23.26
C SER A 6 27.57 82.20 -22.22
N LYS A 7 26.52 82.61 -21.49
CA LYS A 7 26.61 83.05 -20.09
C LYS A 7 25.24 83.02 -19.38
N TRP A 8 25.22 82.23 -18.30
CA TRP A 8 24.60 82.51 -17.00
C TRP A 8 23.08 82.38 -16.74
N LYS A 9 22.81 81.36 -15.91
CA LYS A 9 22.06 81.35 -14.64
C LYS A 9 20.53 81.52 -14.65
N GLY A 10 19.91 80.50 -14.07
CA GLY A 10 18.81 80.68 -13.12
C GLY A 10 17.51 80.02 -13.54
N THR A 11 16.98 79.20 -12.63
CA THR A 11 15.56 78.81 -12.57
C THR A 11 15.09 77.74 -13.56
N PHE A 12 15.44 76.45 -13.35
CA PHE A 12 14.57 75.33 -13.78
C PHE A 12 14.89 74.00 -13.07
N PHE A 13 15.26 74.05 -11.77
CA PHE A 13 15.58 72.85 -10.96
C PHE A 13 14.68 72.71 -9.72
N LEU A 14 13.40 73.06 -9.84
CA LEU A 14 12.42 72.92 -8.76
C LEU A 14 11.09 72.26 -9.18
N LEU A 15 10.98 71.75 -10.41
CA LEU A 15 9.76 71.08 -10.90
C LEU A 15 9.91 69.57 -11.16
N PHE A 16 11.12 69.01 -11.06
CA PHE A 16 11.34 67.55 -11.23
C PHE A 16 11.45 66.76 -9.91
N LEU A 17 11.50 67.42 -8.75
CA LEU A 17 11.54 66.74 -7.44
C LEU A 17 10.15 66.58 -6.78
N ALA A 18 9.09 67.14 -7.37
CA ALA A 18 7.72 66.99 -6.89
C ALA A 18 6.95 65.82 -7.54
N ALA A 19 7.40 65.34 -8.71
CA ALA A 19 6.72 64.25 -9.43
C ALA A 19 7.12 62.84 -8.95
N PHE A 20 8.25 62.68 -8.24
CA PHE A 20 8.65 61.40 -7.66
C PHE A 20 8.07 61.14 -6.25
N LEU A 21 7.42 62.13 -5.64
CA LEU A 21 6.75 62.00 -4.34
C LEU A 21 5.25 61.70 -4.44
N MET A 22 4.66 61.69 -5.64
CA MET A 22 3.20 61.55 -5.82
C MET A 22 2.74 60.23 -6.50
N PHE A 23 3.67 59.33 -6.83
CA PHE A 23 3.35 57.94 -7.24
C PHE A 23 4.06 56.86 -6.40
N GLY A 24 4.64 57.24 -5.26
CA GLY A 24 4.85 56.29 -4.18
C GLY A 24 3.50 56.05 -3.52
N LYS A 25 2.83 54.93 -3.81
CA LYS A 25 1.75 54.45 -2.94
C LYS A 25 2.28 54.52 -1.52
N SER A 26 1.75 55.45 -0.73
CA SER A 26 1.87 55.40 0.71
C SER A 26 1.15 54.14 1.14
N HIS A 27 1.84 53.00 1.13
CA HIS A 27 1.47 51.92 2.00
C HIS A 27 1.54 52.54 3.39
N GLN A 28 0.38 52.82 3.98
CA GLN A 28 0.30 52.85 5.44
C GLN A 28 0.92 51.53 5.88
N VAL A 29 2.17 51.58 6.35
CA VAL A 29 2.76 50.50 7.10
C VAL A 29 2.02 50.55 8.44
N SER A 30 0.82 49.96 8.48
CA SER A 30 0.16 49.67 9.73
C SER A 30 1.19 48.91 10.55
N ALA A 31 1.65 49.52 11.66
CA ALA A 31 2.59 48.87 12.55
C ALA A 31 2.04 47.48 12.85
N ALA A 32 2.79 46.44 12.46
CA ALA A 32 2.33 45.07 12.62
C ALA A 32 1.97 44.89 14.09
N VAL A 33 0.70 44.60 14.37
CA VAL A 33 0.24 44.50 15.75
C VAL A 33 1.04 43.38 16.40
N LYS A 34 1.84 43.73 17.41
CA LYS A 34 2.66 42.78 18.14
C LYS A 34 1.81 42.08 19.19
N CYS A 35 2.18 40.84 19.51
CA CYS A 35 1.53 40.05 20.52
C CYS A 35 2.58 39.34 21.39
N ASP A 36 2.34 39.36 22.70
CA ASP A 36 3.21 38.71 23.66
C ASP A 36 2.85 37.24 23.83
N VAL A 37 3.86 36.40 23.84
CA VAL A 37 3.76 34.97 24.12
C VAL A 37 4.54 34.70 25.40
N ILE A 38 3.80 34.53 26.47
CA ILE A 38 4.35 34.32 27.81
C ILE A 38 4.26 32.85 28.18
N TYR A 39 5.28 32.36 28.86
CA TYR A 39 5.33 31.01 29.41
C TYR A 39 5.43 31.10 30.92
N ALA A 40 4.71 30.26 31.63
CA ALA A 40 4.66 30.27 33.09
C ALA A 40 4.66 28.85 33.67
N ASP A 41 4.98 28.76 34.96
CA ASP A 41 4.82 27.54 35.73
C ASP A 41 3.34 27.13 35.88
N SER A 42 3.08 26.05 36.62
CA SER A 42 1.70 25.56 36.82
C SER A 42 0.79 26.49 37.62
N ARG A 43 1.36 27.45 38.35
CA ARG A 43 0.67 28.46 39.18
C ARG A 43 0.55 29.81 38.47
N GLY A 44 1.15 29.96 37.29
CA GLY A 44 1.14 31.20 36.52
C GLY A 44 2.33 32.11 36.81
N ASN A 45 3.35 31.64 37.55
CA ASN A 45 4.55 32.44 37.82
C ASN A 45 5.51 32.38 36.61
N VAL A 46 6.00 33.55 36.22
CA VAL A 46 6.96 33.73 35.12
C VAL A 46 8.40 33.90 35.59
N SER A 47 8.62 34.10 36.90
CA SER A 47 9.83 34.65 37.51
C SER A 47 11.06 33.73 37.57
N THR A 48 11.05 32.60 36.87
CA THR A 48 12.27 31.80 36.72
C THR A 48 12.91 32.15 35.39
N GLN A 49 14.22 32.38 35.37
CA GLN A 49 14.99 32.73 34.16
C GLN A 49 14.58 31.91 32.92
N THR A 50 14.37 30.60 33.09
CA THR A 50 13.94 29.70 32.00
C THR A 50 12.64 30.11 31.30
N TYR A 51 11.64 30.60 32.03
CA TYR A 51 10.36 31.01 31.45
C TYR A 51 10.44 32.39 30.80
N GLU A 52 11.22 33.30 31.39
CA GLU A 52 11.54 34.61 30.82
C GLU A 52 12.30 34.46 29.50
N ASP A 53 13.30 33.58 29.45
CA ASP A 53 14.08 33.28 28.24
C ASP A 53 13.22 32.72 27.09
N TRP A 54 12.10 32.08 27.41
CA TRP A 54 11.17 31.56 26.40
C TRP A 54 10.15 32.60 25.94
N ALA A 55 9.88 33.62 26.76
CA ALA A 55 8.92 34.66 26.44
C ALA A 55 9.41 35.46 25.23
N LYS A 56 8.47 35.88 24.39
CA LYS A 56 8.78 36.67 23.19
C LYS A 56 7.58 37.44 22.67
N THR A 57 7.87 38.53 22.00
CA THR A 57 6.91 39.34 21.27
C THR A 57 7.02 39.02 19.78
N VAL A 58 5.90 38.64 19.15
CA VAL A 58 5.85 38.27 17.73
C VAL A 58 4.77 39.05 17.00
N ASN A 59 4.82 39.07 15.67
CA ASN A 59 3.78 39.72 14.89
C ASN A 59 2.46 38.93 14.97
N ARG A 60 1.33 39.62 15.07
CA ARG A 60 0.00 38.99 15.02
C ARG A 60 -0.13 38.18 13.74
N GLY A 61 -0.50 36.92 13.91
CA GLY A 61 -0.65 35.92 12.83
C GLY A 61 0.55 34.99 12.67
N GLU A 62 1.68 35.29 13.30
CA GLU A 62 2.92 34.49 13.26
C GLU A 62 2.76 33.14 13.99
N ARG A 63 3.55 32.15 13.60
CA ARG A 63 3.58 30.83 14.24
C ARG A 63 4.82 30.67 15.11
N VAL A 64 4.58 30.40 16.39
CA VAL A 64 5.64 30.09 17.36
C VAL A 64 5.70 28.60 17.63
N VAL A 65 6.91 28.08 17.86
CA VAL A 65 7.11 26.73 18.39
C VAL A 65 7.11 26.84 19.92
N LEU A 66 6.21 26.11 20.58
CA LEU A 66 6.15 26.09 22.04
C LEU A 66 7.38 25.37 22.60
N PRO A 67 7.96 25.83 23.73
CA PRO A 67 9.18 25.25 24.27
C PRO A 67 9.04 23.74 24.55
N LYS A 68 10.14 23.01 24.32
CA LYS A 68 10.25 21.59 24.72
C LYS A 68 10.63 21.53 26.18
N VAL A 69 10.06 20.56 26.91
CA VAL A 69 10.33 20.37 28.33
C VAL A 69 10.75 18.93 28.59
N LYS A 70 11.66 18.74 29.56
CA LYS A 70 12.04 17.39 30.02
C LYS A 70 10.83 16.74 30.71
N THR A 71 10.53 15.50 30.36
CA THR A 71 9.37 14.77 30.89
C THR A 71 9.80 13.75 31.93
N GLN A 72 9.12 13.74 33.07
CA GLN A 72 9.27 12.69 34.08
C GLN A 72 8.49 11.42 33.68
N SER A 73 9.07 10.25 33.96
CA SER A 73 8.38 8.97 33.78
C SER A 73 7.03 8.94 34.51
N GLY A 74 5.99 8.42 33.86
CA GLY A 74 4.64 8.36 34.40
C GLY A 74 3.82 9.66 34.27
N TYR A 75 4.39 10.72 33.69
CA TYR A 75 3.71 12.00 33.49
C TYR A 75 3.79 12.49 32.04
N ARG A 76 2.86 13.36 31.67
CA ARG A 76 2.90 14.14 30.43
C ARG A 76 2.63 15.60 30.76
N TYR A 77 3.35 16.47 30.07
CA TYR A 77 3.28 17.91 30.25
C TYR A 77 2.56 18.54 29.06
N TYR A 78 1.76 19.56 29.34
CA TYR A 78 1.12 20.37 28.31
C TYR A 78 1.30 21.83 28.65
N TRP A 79 1.52 22.64 27.62
CA TRP A 79 1.28 24.07 27.67
C TRP A 79 -0.23 24.30 27.62
N VAL A 80 -0.77 24.89 28.68
CA VAL A 80 -2.20 25.10 28.82
C VAL A 80 -2.51 26.57 28.64
N LEU A 81 -3.40 26.85 27.71
CA LEU A 81 -3.96 28.17 27.47
C LEU A 81 -5.39 28.17 27.99
N GLU A 82 -5.72 29.12 28.86
CA GLU A 82 -7.08 29.31 29.37
C GLU A 82 -7.73 30.50 28.69
N GLU A 83 -8.87 30.29 28.04
CA GLU A 83 -9.61 31.32 27.31
C GLU A 83 -11.10 31.17 27.57
N ARG A 84 -11.76 32.23 28.05
CA ARG A 84 -13.23 32.28 28.22
C ARG A 84 -13.77 31.04 28.97
N GLY A 85 -13.12 30.67 30.08
CA GLY A 85 -13.48 29.51 30.89
C GLY A 85 -13.15 28.14 30.27
N LYS A 86 -12.49 28.08 29.11
CA LYS A 86 -12.07 26.83 28.45
C LYS A 86 -10.56 26.69 28.48
N SER A 87 -10.08 25.51 28.87
CA SER A 87 -8.64 25.17 28.80
C SER A 87 -8.32 24.41 27.51
N ARG A 88 -7.29 24.85 26.79
CA ARG A 88 -6.74 24.18 25.61
C ARG A 88 -5.33 23.68 25.93
N LYS A 89 -5.03 22.43 25.53
CA LYS A 89 -3.77 21.76 25.84
C LYS A 89 -2.93 21.61 24.58
N TYR A 90 -1.68 22.06 24.66
CA TYR A 90 -0.73 22.00 23.56
C TYR A 90 0.50 21.16 23.98
N VAL A 91 0.94 20.29 23.08
CA VAL A 91 2.11 19.44 23.32
C VAL A 91 3.38 20.30 23.23
N PRO A 92 4.35 20.18 24.16
CA PRO A 92 5.65 20.83 24.04
C PRO A 92 6.29 20.60 22.66
N GLY A 93 6.82 21.65 22.03
CA GLY A 93 7.34 21.62 20.65
C GLY A 93 6.29 21.75 19.54
N SER A 94 4.99 21.87 19.86
CA SER A 94 3.97 22.12 18.83
C SER A 94 4.00 23.55 18.32
N ARG A 95 3.51 23.77 17.10
CA ARG A 95 3.37 25.11 16.51
C ARG A 95 2.03 25.72 16.92
N PHE A 96 2.04 26.96 17.37
CA PHE A 96 0.87 27.73 17.72
C PHE A 96 0.84 29.02 16.91
N ARG A 97 -0.34 29.40 16.38
CA ARG A 97 -0.52 30.67 15.67
C ARG A 97 -0.97 31.72 16.67
N VAL A 98 -0.18 32.76 16.83
CA VAL A 98 -0.44 33.86 17.77
C VAL A 98 -1.37 34.85 17.10
N THR A 99 -2.52 35.12 17.69
CA THR A 99 -3.49 36.11 17.15
C THR A 99 -3.77 37.26 18.11
N LYS A 100 -3.26 37.15 19.34
CA LYS A 100 -3.39 38.06 20.47
C LYS A 100 -2.36 37.63 21.52
N ASP A 101 -2.24 38.41 22.59
CA ASP A 101 -1.40 38.05 23.74
C ASP A 101 -1.91 36.76 24.38
N VAL A 102 -0.96 35.88 24.71
CA VAL A 102 -1.25 34.55 25.25
C VAL A 102 -0.25 34.19 26.33
N THR A 103 -0.77 33.66 27.45
CA THR A 103 0.03 33.08 28.51
C THR A 103 -0.21 31.57 28.55
N PHE A 104 0.85 30.80 28.37
CA PHE A 104 0.83 29.35 28.48
C PHE A 104 1.37 28.92 29.84
N CYS A 105 0.54 28.24 30.63
CA CYS A 105 0.99 27.64 31.89
C CYS A 105 1.41 26.18 31.66
N LEU A 106 2.59 25.79 32.14
CA LEU A 106 3.06 24.41 32.03
C LEU A 106 2.38 23.55 33.10
N LYS A 107 1.44 22.70 32.69
CA LYS A 107 0.73 21.79 33.61
C LYS A 107 1.20 20.35 33.43
N ARG A 108 1.46 19.68 34.57
CA ARG A 108 1.84 18.27 34.66
C ARG A 108 0.60 17.40 34.84
N TYR A 109 0.50 16.32 34.04
CA TYR A 109 -0.61 15.38 34.08
C TYR A 109 -0.13 13.96 34.29
N LYS A 110 -0.70 13.27 35.29
CA LYS A 110 -0.43 11.85 35.54
C LYS A 110 -0.94 11.01 34.37
N LEU A 111 -0.11 10.07 33.90
CA LEU A 111 -0.51 9.06 32.93
C LEU A 111 -1.16 7.89 33.63
N TYR A 112 -2.32 7.49 33.14
CA TYR A 112 -3.03 6.30 33.56
C TYR A 112 -2.83 5.19 32.55
N ARG A 113 -2.69 3.97 33.07
CA ARG A 113 -2.45 2.78 32.28
C ARG A 113 -3.78 2.15 31.89
N VAL A 114 -3.99 2.02 30.59
CA VAL A 114 -5.07 1.23 30.00
C VAL A 114 -4.47 -0.08 29.51
N SER A 115 -4.79 -1.15 30.23
CA SER A 115 -4.24 -2.50 30.02
C SER A 115 -5.26 -3.40 29.34
N PHE A 116 -4.80 -4.22 28.40
CA PHE A 116 -5.61 -5.23 27.72
C PHE A 116 -5.11 -6.61 28.14
N MET A 117 -5.89 -7.33 28.92
CA MET A 117 -5.50 -8.57 29.58
C MET A 117 -5.86 -9.79 28.73
N THR A 118 -5.27 -10.95 29.01
CA THR A 118 -5.76 -12.25 28.53
C THR A 118 -7.09 -12.62 29.19
N SER A 119 -7.84 -13.59 28.64
CA SER A 119 -9.16 -13.99 29.16
C SER A 119 -9.10 -14.43 30.64
N ASN A 120 -8.02 -15.11 31.03
CA ASN A 120 -7.78 -15.52 32.43
C ASN A 120 -7.22 -14.38 33.32
N GLY A 121 -6.92 -13.21 32.74
CA GLY A 121 -6.36 -12.06 33.43
C GLY A 121 -4.90 -12.19 33.89
N ARG A 122 -4.22 -13.30 33.57
CA ARG A 122 -2.86 -13.57 34.05
C ARG A 122 -1.77 -12.81 33.29
N ARG A 123 -1.99 -12.50 32.01
CA ARG A 123 -1.04 -11.80 31.15
C ARG A 123 -1.68 -10.57 30.51
N GLU A 124 -0.85 -9.68 30.00
CA GLU A 124 -1.29 -8.49 29.25
C GLU A 124 -0.78 -8.55 27.81
N TYR A 125 -1.62 -8.11 26.88
CA TYR A 125 -1.23 -7.74 25.53
C TYR A 125 -0.49 -6.40 25.55
N THR A 126 0.82 -6.44 25.78
CA THR A 126 1.66 -5.24 25.94
C THR A 126 1.70 -4.36 24.69
N ASP A 127 1.55 -4.95 23.50
CA ASP A 127 1.41 -4.25 22.21
C ASP A 127 0.16 -3.36 22.14
N LYS A 128 -0.87 -3.67 22.94
CA LYS A 128 -2.14 -2.94 22.97
C LYS A 128 -2.19 -1.89 24.07
N ARG A 129 -1.27 -1.93 25.04
CA ARG A 129 -1.23 -1.01 26.18
C ARG A 129 -1.23 0.44 25.73
N LYS A 130 -1.95 1.28 26.47
CA LYS A 130 -1.89 2.74 26.30
C LYS A 130 -1.63 3.42 27.64
N ASN A 131 -0.76 4.43 27.62
CA ASN A 131 -0.53 5.34 28.73
C ASN A 131 -1.04 6.73 28.32
N VAL A 132 -2.09 7.20 28.99
CA VAL A 132 -2.86 8.37 28.56
C VAL A 132 -3.35 9.18 29.76
N VAL A 133 -3.63 10.47 29.55
CA VAL A 133 -4.11 11.37 30.61
C VAL A 133 -5.61 11.17 30.87
N LYS A 134 -6.04 11.36 32.12
CA LYS A 134 -7.47 11.32 32.51
C LYS A 134 -8.32 12.26 31.64
N GLY A 135 -9.51 11.79 31.28
CA GLY A 135 -10.47 12.50 30.42
C GLY A 135 -10.24 12.32 28.92
N THR A 136 -9.10 11.75 28.50
CA THR A 136 -8.87 11.40 27.08
C THR A 136 -9.64 10.15 26.67
N TYR A 137 -9.90 9.99 25.37
CA TYR A 137 -10.56 8.81 24.83
C TYR A 137 -9.54 7.86 24.19
N VAL A 138 -9.64 6.57 24.53
CA VAL A 138 -8.88 5.49 23.89
C VAL A 138 -9.82 4.69 22.99
N LYS A 139 -9.41 4.49 21.73
CA LYS A 139 -10.10 3.61 20.81
C LYS A 139 -9.76 2.15 21.15
N LEU A 140 -10.76 1.32 21.42
CA LEU A 140 -10.56 -0.09 21.73
C LEU A 140 -9.94 -0.82 20.53
N PRO A 141 -8.88 -1.63 20.74
CA PRO A 141 -8.22 -2.37 19.68
C PRO A 141 -9.03 -3.58 19.24
N ALA A 142 -8.60 -4.24 18.16
CA ALA A 142 -9.13 -5.54 17.78
C ALA A 142 -8.89 -6.58 18.90
N VAL A 143 -9.90 -7.42 19.14
CA VAL A 143 -9.82 -8.52 20.12
C VAL A 143 -9.04 -9.67 19.48
N PRO A 144 -8.09 -10.28 20.20
CA PRO A 144 -7.41 -11.48 19.73
C PRO A 144 -8.39 -12.62 19.42
N ASN A 145 -8.19 -13.28 18.29
CA ASN A 145 -8.90 -14.50 17.92
C ASN A 145 -8.01 -15.70 18.21
N GLY A 146 -8.56 -16.75 18.80
CA GLY A 146 -7.88 -18.04 18.91
C GLY A 146 -8.17 -18.94 17.71
N ALA A 147 -7.60 -20.14 17.70
CA ALA A 147 -7.86 -21.11 16.65
C ALA A 147 -9.35 -21.48 16.57
N ASN A 148 -10.03 -21.61 17.71
CA ASN A 148 -11.44 -22.01 17.84
C ASN A 148 -12.31 -20.94 18.52
N THR A 149 -11.82 -19.71 18.62
CA THR A 149 -12.55 -18.62 19.31
C THR A 149 -12.55 -17.34 18.49
N ARG A 150 -13.71 -16.68 18.45
CA ARG A 150 -13.91 -15.37 17.83
C ARG A 150 -14.01 -14.32 18.92
N GLY A 151 -13.21 -13.26 18.81
CA GLY A 151 -13.26 -12.09 19.67
C GLY A 151 -14.47 -11.22 19.33
N LEU A 152 -15.29 -10.92 20.34
CA LEU A 152 -16.51 -10.13 20.22
C LEU A 152 -16.28 -8.67 20.65
N GLY A 153 -15.57 -8.48 21.76
CA GLY A 153 -15.26 -7.16 22.29
C GLY A 153 -14.44 -7.20 23.56
N TRP A 154 -14.37 -6.06 24.23
CA TRP A 154 -13.66 -5.88 25.49
C TRP A 154 -14.63 -5.55 26.62
N ALA A 155 -14.50 -6.25 27.73
CA ALA A 155 -15.21 -6.03 28.97
C ALA A 155 -14.30 -5.39 30.03
N THR A 156 -14.85 -4.71 31.01
CA THR A 156 -14.10 -4.13 32.15
C THR A 156 -13.87 -5.13 33.29
N SER A 157 -14.55 -6.28 33.25
CA SER A 157 -14.42 -7.38 34.21
C SER A 157 -14.16 -8.71 33.51
N ARG A 158 -13.54 -9.66 34.22
CA ARG A 158 -13.33 -11.03 33.74
C ARG A 158 -14.67 -11.73 33.55
N ASN A 159 -14.77 -12.59 32.54
CA ASN A 159 -15.94 -13.44 32.26
C ASN A 159 -17.27 -12.68 32.04
N SER A 160 -17.22 -11.37 31.77
CA SER A 160 -18.44 -10.62 31.45
C SER A 160 -19.05 -11.08 30.13
N LYS A 161 -20.39 -11.14 30.09
CA LYS A 161 -21.15 -11.32 28.85
C LYS A 161 -21.37 -10.01 28.10
N THR A 162 -21.28 -8.87 28.80
CA THR A 162 -21.40 -7.52 28.20
C THR A 162 -20.04 -7.01 27.78
N TYR A 163 -19.98 -6.40 26.60
CA TYR A 163 -18.72 -5.94 26.01
C TYR A 163 -18.90 -4.73 25.12
N GLN A 164 -17.80 -4.01 24.92
CA GLN A 164 -17.68 -2.93 23.95
C GLN A 164 -16.94 -3.42 22.71
N LYS A 165 -17.48 -3.14 21.53
CA LYS A 165 -16.90 -3.58 20.25
C LYS A 165 -15.53 -2.91 20.00
N PRO A 166 -14.64 -3.58 19.25
CA PRO A 166 -13.43 -2.93 18.72
C PRO A 166 -13.78 -1.62 18.01
N GLY A 167 -12.98 -0.60 18.22
CA GLY A 167 -13.19 0.72 17.65
C GLY A 167 -14.03 1.68 18.48
N THR A 168 -14.72 1.21 19.53
CA THR A 168 -15.41 2.09 20.49
C THR A 168 -14.40 2.99 21.21
N LYS A 169 -14.76 4.26 21.41
CA LYS A 169 -13.96 5.23 22.17
C LYS A 169 -14.36 5.18 23.63
N VAL A 170 -13.42 4.86 24.52
CA VAL A 170 -13.65 4.83 25.97
C VAL A 170 -12.91 5.97 26.66
N LYS A 171 -13.62 6.72 27.49
CA LYS A 171 -13.05 7.81 28.29
C LYS A 171 -12.22 7.23 29.43
N VAL A 172 -10.98 7.69 29.56
CA VAL A 172 -10.05 7.26 30.61
C VAL A 172 -10.39 7.98 31.90
N THR A 173 -10.86 7.26 32.90
CA THR A 173 -11.19 7.82 34.23
C THR A 173 -10.10 7.57 35.27
N GLY A 174 -9.24 6.57 35.03
CA GLY A 174 -8.13 6.16 35.88
C GLY A 174 -7.36 5.02 35.23
N ASN A 175 -6.69 4.17 36.02
CA ASN A 175 -6.13 2.92 35.51
C ASN A 175 -7.28 1.98 35.12
N MET A 176 -7.27 1.49 33.89
CA MET A 176 -8.34 0.65 33.35
C MET A 176 -7.77 -0.69 32.90
N LYS A 177 -8.54 -1.76 33.12
CA LYS A 177 -8.25 -3.09 32.59
C LYS A 177 -9.41 -3.54 31.71
N PHE A 178 -9.06 -4.10 30.57
CA PHE A 178 -10.01 -4.70 29.64
C PHE A 178 -9.71 -6.17 29.46
N TYR A 179 -10.75 -6.99 29.43
CA TYR A 179 -10.69 -8.44 29.23
C TYR A 179 -11.44 -8.80 27.96
N PRO A 180 -10.91 -9.71 27.13
CA PRO A 180 -11.53 -10.08 25.88
C PRO A 180 -12.78 -10.93 26.17
N VAL A 181 -13.88 -10.58 25.52
CA VAL A 181 -15.06 -11.45 25.42
C VAL A 181 -14.95 -12.19 24.10
N THR A 182 -14.92 -13.52 24.20
CA THR A 182 -14.76 -14.43 23.06
C THR A 182 -15.87 -15.46 23.06
N GLU A 183 -16.32 -15.87 21.89
CA GLU A 183 -17.20 -17.03 21.71
C GLU A 183 -16.43 -18.20 21.10
N LYS A 184 -16.87 -19.42 21.40
CA LYS A 184 -16.39 -20.61 20.68
C LYS A 184 -16.99 -20.62 19.29
N VAL A 185 -16.16 -20.92 18.30
CA VAL A 185 -16.57 -21.08 16.91
C VAL A 185 -16.59 -22.56 16.58
N SER A 186 -17.74 -23.05 16.11
CA SER A 186 -17.90 -24.38 15.51
C SER A 186 -17.98 -24.26 13.98
N GLY A 187 -17.52 -25.28 13.26
CA GLY A 187 -17.58 -25.33 11.80
C GLY A 187 -16.44 -26.14 11.22
N VAL A 188 -15.83 -25.62 10.16
CA VAL A 188 -14.76 -26.31 9.43
C VAL A 188 -13.40 -26.02 10.05
N ASN A 189 -12.61 -27.06 10.27
CA ASN A 189 -11.23 -26.96 10.73
C ASN A 189 -10.30 -26.72 9.53
N LEU A 190 -9.75 -25.52 9.45
CA LEU A 190 -8.61 -25.23 8.61
C LEU A 190 -7.33 -25.59 9.36
N ARG A 191 -6.49 -26.41 8.73
CA ARG A 191 -5.30 -27.01 9.32
C ARG A 191 -4.06 -26.60 8.56
N LEU A 192 -2.95 -26.51 9.28
CA LEU A 192 -1.61 -26.44 8.70
C LEU A 192 -1.36 -27.70 7.85
N ASN A 193 -0.36 -27.63 6.98
CA ASN A 193 0.03 -28.76 6.13
C ASN A 193 0.37 -30.02 6.93
N ASN A 194 0.94 -29.86 8.12
CA ASN A 194 1.25 -30.94 9.07
C ASN A 194 0.04 -31.40 9.90
N GLY A 195 -1.18 -30.97 9.61
CA GLY A 195 -2.40 -31.43 10.27
C GLY A 195 -2.75 -30.75 11.60
N LYS A 196 -1.90 -29.88 12.16
CA LYS A 196 -2.26 -29.07 13.32
C LYS A 196 -3.39 -28.08 12.97
N VAL A 197 -4.37 -27.93 13.84
CA VAL A 197 -5.45 -26.94 13.64
C VAL A 197 -4.86 -25.54 13.61
N TRP A 198 -5.16 -24.81 12.53
CA TRP A 198 -4.78 -23.41 12.36
C TRP A 198 -5.91 -22.47 12.75
N LYS A 199 -7.12 -22.72 12.23
CA LYS A 199 -8.29 -21.89 12.44
C LYS A 199 -9.58 -22.69 12.23
N VAL A 200 -10.62 -22.39 12.99
CA VAL A 200 -11.99 -22.84 12.73
C VAL A 200 -12.74 -21.73 12.00
N VAL A 201 -13.34 -22.06 10.87
CA VAL A 201 -14.23 -21.14 10.14
C VAL A 201 -15.67 -21.50 10.46
N SER A 202 -16.40 -20.52 10.99
CA SER A 202 -17.83 -20.65 11.18
C SER A 202 -18.52 -20.82 9.84
N THR A 203 -19.39 -21.82 9.75
CA THR A 203 -20.19 -22.17 8.58
C THR A 203 -21.68 -22.06 8.87
N THR A 204 -22.09 -21.37 9.95
CA THR A 204 -23.51 -21.14 10.27
C THR A 204 -24.24 -20.40 9.14
N ASP A 205 -23.52 -19.56 8.37
CA ASP A 205 -23.95 -19.00 7.09
C ASP A 205 -22.98 -19.48 5.99
N VAL A 206 -23.15 -20.74 5.53
CA VAL A 206 -22.27 -21.39 4.53
C VAL A 206 -22.11 -20.53 3.27
N LYS A 207 -23.14 -19.77 2.89
CA LYS A 207 -23.15 -18.92 1.69
C LYS A 207 -22.09 -17.82 1.72
N LYS A 208 -21.49 -17.51 2.88
CA LYS A 208 -20.43 -16.50 3.04
C LYS A 208 -19.06 -17.07 3.42
N ALA A 209 -18.98 -18.36 3.76
CA ALA A 209 -17.72 -18.93 4.23
C ALA A 209 -16.82 -19.29 3.05
N THR A 210 -15.73 -18.57 2.88
CA THR A 210 -14.73 -18.83 1.84
C THR A 210 -13.38 -19.24 2.44
N PHE A 211 -12.61 -19.97 1.65
CA PHE A 211 -11.24 -20.32 1.98
C PHE A 211 -10.37 -19.05 2.04
N PRO A 212 -9.64 -18.81 3.14
CA PRO A 212 -8.82 -17.62 3.27
C PRO A 212 -7.49 -17.76 2.52
N SER A 213 -6.95 -16.63 2.08
CA SER A 213 -5.52 -16.51 1.75
C SER A 213 -4.68 -16.54 3.03
N VAL A 214 -3.44 -17.02 2.94
CA VAL A 214 -2.57 -17.25 4.10
C VAL A 214 -1.20 -16.62 3.86
N ASN A 215 -0.77 -15.77 4.81
CA ASN A 215 0.61 -15.33 4.92
C ASN A 215 1.34 -16.23 5.92
N MET A 216 2.22 -17.10 5.44
CA MET A 216 2.97 -18.05 6.27
C MET A 216 4.15 -17.42 7.02
N ARG A 217 4.54 -16.17 6.68
CA ARG A 217 5.64 -15.38 7.27
C ARG A 217 7.05 -15.98 7.19
N ASN A 218 7.21 -17.20 6.71
CA ASN A 218 8.50 -17.91 6.62
C ASN A 218 9.04 -18.02 5.18
N GLY A 219 8.39 -17.35 4.22
CA GLY A 219 8.72 -17.38 2.79
C GLY A 219 8.10 -18.53 2.00
N ASN A 220 7.48 -19.53 2.64
CA ASN A 220 6.71 -20.56 1.93
C ASN A 220 5.37 -19.99 1.42
N MET A 221 4.83 -20.62 0.38
CA MET A 221 3.56 -20.21 -0.21
C MET A 221 2.45 -21.21 0.09
N CYS A 222 1.33 -20.71 0.59
CA CYS A 222 0.08 -21.47 0.65
C CYS A 222 -0.65 -21.30 -0.69
N LEU A 223 -0.68 -22.36 -1.51
CA LEU A 223 -1.34 -22.34 -2.82
C LEU A 223 -2.86 -22.42 -2.75
N GLY A 224 -3.38 -22.95 -1.63
CA GLY A 224 -4.79 -23.19 -1.42
C GLY A 224 -5.01 -24.26 -0.35
N TRP A 225 -6.11 -24.99 -0.48
CA TRP A 225 -6.61 -25.91 0.52
C TRP A 225 -6.95 -27.27 -0.11
N SER A 226 -6.81 -28.32 0.69
CA SER A 226 -7.07 -29.70 0.29
C SER A 226 -7.80 -30.47 1.38
N LYS A 227 -8.58 -31.48 1.00
CA LYS A 227 -9.05 -32.50 1.95
C LYS A 227 -7.94 -33.45 2.40
N ARG A 228 -6.83 -33.53 1.65
CA ARG A 228 -5.69 -34.40 1.95
C ARG A 228 -4.56 -33.61 2.61
N ARG A 229 -4.06 -34.14 3.72
CA ARG A 229 -2.91 -33.60 4.47
C ARG A 229 -1.62 -33.73 3.64
N GLY A 230 -0.66 -32.82 3.87
CA GLY A 230 0.71 -32.95 3.36
C GLY A 230 0.94 -32.61 1.88
N LYS A 231 -0.07 -32.10 1.15
CA LYS A 231 0.13 -31.71 -0.26
C LYS A 231 1.05 -30.49 -0.37
N THR A 232 1.92 -30.50 -1.38
CA THR A 232 2.81 -29.38 -1.72
C THR A 232 2.45 -28.68 -3.02
N SER A 233 1.52 -29.26 -3.79
CA SER A 233 1.05 -28.77 -5.08
C SER A 233 -0.40 -29.19 -5.33
N ASN A 234 -0.99 -28.63 -6.39
CA ASN A 234 -2.31 -28.96 -6.93
C ASN A 234 -3.45 -28.85 -5.89
N PRO A 235 -3.73 -27.65 -5.36
CA PRO A 235 -4.84 -27.46 -4.42
C PRO A 235 -6.20 -27.73 -5.07
N GLU A 236 -7.12 -28.33 -4.30
CA GLU A 236 -8.52 -28.54 -4.69
C GLU A 236 -9.35 -27.26 -4.56
N TYR A 237 -8.99 -26.39 -3.60
CA TYR A 237 -9.68 -25.12 -3.35
C TYR A 237 -8.67 -23.98 -3.23
N LYS A 238 -8.99 -22.84 -3.83
CA LYS A 238 -8.17 -21.62 -3.82
C LYS A 238 -8.69 -20.65 -2.77
N ALA A 239 -7.89 -19.64 -2.45
CA ALA A 239 -8.37 -18.53 -1.63
C ALA A 239 -9.53 -17.81 -2.35
N GLY A 240 -10.62 -17.56 -1.63
CA GLY A 240 -11.85 -17.00 -2.17
C GLY A 240 -12.90 -18.05 -2.53
N ASP A 241 -12.53 -19.30 -2.75
CA ASP A 241 -13.49 -20.36 -3.09
C ASP A 241 -14.46 -20.60 -1.91
N PRO A 242 -15.75 -20.87 -2.19
CA PRO A 242 -16.71 -21.22 -1.15
C PRO A 242 -16.30 -22.55 -0.48
N ILE A 243 -16.46 -22.60 0.84
CA ILE A 243 -16.24 -23.83 1.61
C ILE A 243 -17.45 -24.76 1.37
N PRO A 244 -17.26 -25.97 0.81
CA PRO A 244 -18.38 -26.77 0.32
C PRO A 244 -19.09 -27.58 1.43
N THR A 245 -18.56 -27.59 2.67
CA THR A 245 -19.09 -28.39 3.77
C THR A 245 -19.33 -27.56 5.02
N LYS A 246 -20.30 -27.97 5.84
CA LYS A 246 -20.56 -27.35 7.16
C LYS A 246 -19.51 -27.74 8.21
N SER A 247 -18.90 -28.91 8.08
CA SER A 247 -17.89 -29.44 9.00
C SER A 247 -16.77 -30.17 8.24
N GLY A 248 -15.75 -30.61 8.96
CA GLY A 248 -14.63 -31.39 8.42
C GLY A 248 -13.29 -30.67 8.51
N ASN A 249 -12.29 -31.21 7.82
CA ASN A 249 -10.91 -30.75 7.88
C ASN A 249 -10.39 -30.41 6.47
N TYR A 250 -9.78 -29.24 6.33
CA TYR A 250 -9.04 -28.85 5.12
C TYR A 250 -7.63 -28.40 5.51
N TYR A 251 -6.65 -28.81 4.72
CA TYR A 251 -5.23 -28.63 4.99
C TYR A 251 -4.64 -27.65 3.99
N MET A 252 -3.78 -26.76 4.46
CA MET A 252 -3.00 -25.88 3.59
C MET A 252 -2.15 -26.73 2.62
N VAL A 253 -2.22 -26.40 1.34
CA VAL A 253 -1.29 -26.90 0.32
C VAL A 253 -0.09 -25.97 0.27
N VAL A 254 1.07 -26.45 0.69
CA VAL A 254 2.24 -25.59 0.95
C VAL A 254 3.36 -25.90 -0.03
N PHE A 255 3.64 -24.95 -0.90
CA PHE A 255 4.85 -24.95 -1.73
C PHE A 255 6.00 -24.38 -0.91
N ASN A 256 7.00 -25.22 -0.63
CA ASN A 256 8.17 -24.81 0.14
C ASN A 256 9.11 -23.98 -0.75
N LYS A 257 9.66 -22.89 -0.23
CA LYS A 257 10.62 -22.07 -1.00
C LYS A 257 11.83 -22.86 -1.51
N LYS A 258 12.23 -23.91 -0.80
CA LYS A 258 13.30 -24.83 -1.23
C LYS A 258 12.95 -25.68 -2.46
N MET A 259 11.67 -25.78 -2.81
CA MET A 259 11.20 -26.48 -4.02
C MET A 259 11.16 -25.56 -5.23
N ASP A 260 11.37 -24.25 -5.05
CA ASP A 260 11.34 -23.31 -6.16
C ASP A 260 12.71 -23.32 -6.84
N THR A 261 12.81 -24.06 -7.93
CA THR A 261 14.04 -24.25 -8.69
C THR A 261 13.92 -23.62 -10.06
N ALA A 262 14.95 -22.90 -10.47
CA ALA A 262 15.05 -22.41 -11.84
C ALA A 262 15.04 -23.58 -12.85
N PRO A 263 14.52 -23.38 -14.07
CA PRO A 263 14.80 -24.27 -15.19
C PRO A 263 16.32 -24.41 -15.41
N SER A 264 16.76 -25.56 -15.95
CA SER A 264 18.19 -25.84 -16.17
C SER A 264 18.86 -24.93 -17.21
N TYR A 265 18.07 -24.27 -18.08
CA TYR A 265 18.54 -23.30 -19.06
C TYR A 265 17.44 -22.28 -19.40
N ILE A 266 17.83 -21.16 -19.98
CA ILE A 266 16.90 -20.17 -20.53
C ILE A 266 16.40 -20.66 -21.90
N ARG A 267 15.12 -20.96 -22.00
CA ARG A 267 14.52 -21.43 -23.26
C ARG A 267 14.44 -20.32 -24.30
N GLU A 268 14.89 -20.61 -25.50
CA GLU A 268 14.76 -19.72 -26.64
C GLU A 268 13.42 -19.95 -27.38
N PRO A 269 12.82 -18.90 -27.95
CA PRO A 269 11.72 -19.06 -28.88
C PRO A 269 12.22 -19.56 -30.23
N GLU A 270 11.65 -20.66 -30.71
CA GLU A 270 12.10 -21.39 -31.91
C GLU A 270 11.19 -21.16 -33.13
N LYS A 271 9.94 -20.74 -32.91
CA LYS A 271 8.91 -20.59 -33.96
C LYS A 271 8.77 -19.16 -34.48
N PHE A 272 9.43 -18.20 -33.83
CA PHE A 272 9.31 -16.78 -34.12
C PHE A 272 10.70 -16.15 -34.23
N ASP A 273 10.90 -15.35 -35.26
CA ASP A 273 12.13 -14.58 -35.49
C ASP A 273 12.26 -13.43 -34.49
N LYS A 274 11.13 -12.94 -33.96
CA LYS A 274 11.07 -11.93 -32.90
C LYS A 274 9.94 -12.22 -31.91
N VAL A 275 10.22 -12.05 -30.62
CA VAL A 275 9.25 -12.15 -29.53
C VAL A 275 9.28 -10.88 -28.68
N TYR A 276 8.13 -10.23 -28.52
CA TYR A 276 7.98 -9.04 -27.68
C TYR A 276 7.23 -9.40 -26.40
N LEU A 277 7.88 -9.24 -25.25
CA LEU A 277 7.28 -9.39 -23.93
C LEU A 277 6.87 -8.01 -23.40
N VAL A 278 5.56 -7.79 -23.30
CA VAL A 278 5.00 -6.48 -22.92
C VAL A 278 4.35 -6.58 -21.55
N GLY A 279 4.71 -5.69 -20.61
CA GLY A 279 4.10 -5.80 -19.28
C GLY A 279 4.47 -4.74 -18.26
N ASP A 280 4.15 -5.07 -17.01
CA ASP A 280 4.30 -4.21 -15.84
C ASP A 280 5.63 -4.48 -15.10
N SER A 281 5.70 -4.14 -13.81
CA SER A 281 6.89 -4.42 -12.97
C SER A 281 7.30 -5.89 -12.95
N ARG A 282 6.36 -6.82 -13.15
CA ARG A 282 6.66 -8.26 -13.20
C ARG A 282 7.29 -8.69 -14.53
N THR A 283 7.15 -7.89 -15.58
CA THR A 283 7.86 -8.10 -16.85
C THR A 283 9.20 -7.37 -16.85
N VAL A 284 9.29 -6.19 -16.22
CA VAL A 284 10.58 -5.52 -15.96
C VAL A 284 11.54 -6.44 -15.23
N ALA A 285 11.03 -7.26 -14.30
CA ALA A 285 11.83 -8.22 -13.55
C ALA A 285 12.67 -9.17 -14.43
N TYR A 286 12.28 -9.45 -15.67
CA TYR A 286 13.10 -10.28 -16.57
C TYR A 286 14.46 -9.66 -16.88
N HIS A 287 14.57 -8.33 -16.96
CA HIS A 287 15.88 -7.67 -17.13
C HIS A 287 16.82 -7.98 -15.97
N GLU A 288 16.31 -7.93 -14.73
CA GLU A 288 17.10 -8.19 -13.53
C GLU A 288 17.47 -9.66 -13.37
N VAL A 289 16.52 -10.55 -13.70
CA VAL A 289 16.67 -11.99 -13.48
C VAL A 289 17.51 -12.65 -14.57
N MET A 290 17.32 -12.25 -15.83
CA MET A 290 17.97 -12.90 -16.97
C MET A 290 19.22 -12.14 -17.45
N LYS A 291 19.29 -10.82 -17.24
CA LYS A 291 20.43 -9.96 -17.62
C LYS A 291 20.86 -10.21 -19.08
N SER A 292 22.12 -10.58 -19.30
CA SER A 292 22.69 -10.91 -20.62
C SER A 292 22.19 -12.23 -21.21
N SER A 293 21.43 -13.04 -20.45
CA SER A 293 20.86 -14.32 -20.88
C SER A 293 19.50 -14.18 -21.56
N ILE A 294 19.01 -12.95 -21.76
CA ILE A 294 17.80 -12.73 -22.58
C ILE A 294 18.14 -13.12 -24.03
N PRO A 295 17.39 -14.03 -24.66
CA PRO A 295 17.67 -14.43 -26.04
C PRO A 295 17.62 -13.23 -26.99
N SER A 296 18.50 -13.22 -28.00
CA SER A 296 18.68 -12.09 -28.92
C SER A 296 17.44 -11.78 -29.77
N ASN A 297 16.55 -12.76 -29.94
CA ASN A 297 15.26 -12.60 -30.60
C ASN A 297 14.11 -12.22 -29.64
N VAL A 298 14.40 -11.93 -28.37
CA VAL A 298 13.42 -11.48 -27.37
C VAL A 298 13.64 -10.01 -27.02
N GLU A 299 12.58 -9.20 -27.15
CA GLU A 299 12.57 -7.80 -26.76
C GLU A 299 11.55 -7.58 -25.63
N ILE A 300 11.94 -6.83 -24.59
CA ILE A 300 11.08 -6.53 -23.45
C ILE A 300 10.62 -5.07 -23.53
N ILE A 301 9.31 -4.86 -23.45
CA ILE A 301 8.66 -3.55 -23.46
C ILE A 301 7.84 -3.43 -22.17
N ALA A 302 8.47 -2.97 -21.10
CA ALA A 302 7.84 -2.98 -19.79
C ALA A 302 8.21 -1.76 -18.96
N ALA A 303 7.34 -1.43 -18.01
CA ALA A 303 7.58 -0.33 -17.07
C ALA A 303 6.99 -0.63 -15.69
N GLY A 304 7.73 -0.24 -14.65
CA GLY A 304 7.38 -0.50 -13.25
C GLY A 304 6.09 0.20 -12.82
N GLY A 305 5.19 -0.53 -12.17
CA GLY A 305 3.92 0.01 -11.65
C GLY A 305 2.91 0.42 -12.72
N GLN A 306 3.19 0.15 -14.00
CA GLN A 306 2.38 0.62 -15.12
C GLN A 306 1.22 -0.32 -15.48
N GLY A 307 0.32 0.24 -16.27
CA GLY A 307 -1.00 -0.30 -16.57
C GLY A 307 -1.48 0.02 -17.98
N LEU A 308 -2.79 -0.02 -18.20
CA LEU A 308 -3.39 0.22 -19.51
C LEU A 308 -3.09 1.61 -20.06
N ASP A 309 -3.12 2.64 -19.22
CA ASP A 309 -2.93 4.02 -19.66
C ASP A 309 -1.52 4.28 -20.16
N TRP A 310 -0.50 3.78 -19.46
CA TRP A 310 0.87 3.79 -19.96
C TRP A 310 1.01 3.01 -21.26
N PHE A 311 0.34 1.86 -21.38
CA PHE A 311 0.40 1.11 -22.63
C PHE A 311 -0.21 1.92 -23.78
N LYS A 312 -1.35 2.61 -23.56
CA LYS A 312 -1.98 3.49 -24.56
C LYS A 312 -1.07 4.64 -24.99
N THR A 313 -0.42 5.30 -24.04
CA THR A 313 0.33 6.54 -24.30
C THR A 313 1.78 6.30 -24.71
N THR A 314 2.40 5.22 -24.24
CA THR A 314 3.84 4.98 -24.39
C THR A 314 4.14 3.58 -24.93
N GLY A 315 3.72 2.53 -24.20
CA GLY A 315 4.15 1.15 -24.47
C GLY A 315 3.74 0.65 -25.86
N TYR A 316 2.52 0.97 -26.31
CA TYR A 316 2.03 0.59 -27.64
C TYR A 316 2.79 1.30 -28.75
N GLY A 317 3.18 2.57 -28.55
CA GLY A 317 3.98 3.31 -29.53
C GLY A 317 5.36 2.66 -29.75
N GLN A 318 6.01 2.21 -28.67
CA GLN A 318 7.28 1.48 -28.73
C GLN A 318 7.12 0.13 -29.44
N LEU A 319 6.11 -0.66 -29.02
CA LEU A 319 5.78 -1.95 -29.62
C LEU A 319 5.53 -1.83 -31.12
N ARG A 320 4.61 -0.94 -31.52
CA ARG A 320 4.23 -0.75 -32.93
C ARG A 320 5.44 -0.38 -33.79
N ARG A 321 6.33 0.47 -33.27
CA ARG A 321 7.54 0.91 -33.97
C ARG A 321 8.50 -0.26 -34.18
N GLN A 322 8.74 -1.09 -33.17
CA GLN A 322 9.61 -2.26 -33.30
C GLN A 322 9.03 -3.29 -34.26
N THR A 323 7.75 -3.65 -34.10
CA THR A 323 7.09 -4.63 -34.97
C THR A 323 7.04 -4.18 -36.43
N SER A 324 6.81 -2.88 -36.66
CA SER A 324 6.80 -2.30 -38.01
C SER A 324 8.19 -2.28 -38.63
N ARG A 325 9.24 -1.98 -37.87
CA ARG A 325 10.62 -2.00 -38.36
C ARG A 325 11.04 -3.40 -38.77
N ALA A 326 10.83 -4.40 -37.90
CA ALA A 326 11.12 -5.79 -38.22
C ALA A 326 10.39 -6.24 -39.50
N TYR A 327 9.10 -5.90 -39.63
CA TYR A 327 8.32 -6.21 -40.83
C TYR A 327 8.75 -5.44 -42.09
N GLN A 328 9.33 -4.26 -41.95
CA GLN A 328 9.89 -3.51 -43.09
C GLN A 328 11.23 -4.09 -43.53
N SER A 329 12.04 -4.58 -42.60
CA SER A 329 13.31 -5.26 -42.89
C SER A 329 13.09 -6.62 -43.55
N ASP A 330 12.11 -7.40 -43.09
CA ASP A 330 11.71 -8.65 -43.73
C ASP A 330 10.19 -8.81 -43.68
N ARG A 331 9.56 -8.88 -44.85
CA ARG A 331 8.10 -9.05 -44.99
C ARG A 331 7.61 -10.43 -44.54
N LYS A 332 8.50 -11.42 -44.43
CA LYS A 332 8.19 -12.79 -44.00
C LYS A 332 8.44 -13.03 -42.51
N VAL A 333 8.99 -12.04 -41.79
CA VAL A 333 9.33 -12.14 -40.36
C VAL A 333 8.14 -12.61 -39.54
N LYS A 334 8.32 -13.66 -38.75
CA LYS A 334 7.32 -14.19 -37.82
C LYS A 334 7.54 -13.57 -36.46
N GLN A 335 6.54 -12.83 -36.00
CA GLN A 335 6.64 -12.10 -34.73
C GLN A 335 5.60 -12.60 -33.73
N ALA A 336 5.99 -12.78 -32.46
CA ALA A 336 5.04 -13.01 -31.37
C ALA A 336 5.00 -11.81 -30.43
N VAL A 337 3.80 -11.41 -30.01
CA VAL A 337 3.61 -10.37 -28.98
C VAL A 337 2.88 -10.97 -27.80
N VAL A 338 3.52 -11.00 -26.63
CA VAL A 338 2.95 -11.51 -25.39
C VAL A 338 2.62 -10.34 -24.46
N ILE A 339 1.33 -10.09 -24.26
CA ILE A 339 0.86 -9.09 -23.30
C ILE A 339 0.70 -9.74 -21.91
N ASN A 340 1.37 -9.18 -20.89
CA ASN A 340 1.18 -9.52 -19.49
C ASN A 340 0.99 -8.25 -18.63
N LEU A 341 -0.16 -7.62 -18.81
CA LEU A 341 -0.59 -6.43 -18.07
C LEU A 341 -1.88 -6.74 -17.29
N GLY A 342 -2.19 -5.89 -16.31
CA GLY A 342 -3.50 -5.86 -15.65
C GLY A 342 -3.48 -5.95 -14.13
N VAL A 343 -2.36 -6.35 -13.50
CA VAL A 343 -2.32 -6.48 -12.02
C VAL A 343 -2.47 -5.14 -11.29
N ASN A 344 -2.13 -4.04 -11.97
CA ASN A 344 -2.30 -2.68 -11.45
C ASN A 344 -3.70 -2.11 -11.70
N ASP A 345 -4.47 -2.73 -12.61
CA ASP A 345 -5.75 -2.23 -13.13
C ASP A 345 -6.83 -3.32 -13.15
N LEU A 346 -6.87 -4.16 -12.10
CA LEU A 346 -7.70 -5.36 -12.06
C LEU A 346 -9.22 -5.13 -12.26
N LYS A 347 -9.68 -3.87 -12.16
CA LYS A 347 -11.08 -3.47 -12.38
C LYS A 347 -11.36 -3.00 -13.81
N SER A 348 -10.33 -2.73 -14.61
CA SER A 348 -10.46 -2.11 -15.94
C SER A 348 -10.53 -3.13 -17.08
N TYR A 349 -10.94 -4.38 -16.79
CA TYR A 349 -10.91 -5.48 -17.75
C TYR A 349 -11.68 -5.20 -19.05
N SER A 350 -12.81 -4.48 -19.00
CA SER A 350 -13.58 -4.12 -20.21
C SER A 350 -12.81 -3.18 -21.13
N GLU A 351 -12.08 -2.21 -20.58
CA GLU A 351 -11.25 -1.29 -21.35
C GLU A 351 -10.05 -2.02 -21.97
N TYR A 352 -9.44 -2.93 -21.21
CA TYR A 352 -8.39 -3.81 -21.75
C TYR A 352 -8.90 -4.62 -22.94
N VAL A 353 -10.05 -5.28 -22.82
CA VAL A 353 -10.64 -6.06 -23.92
C VAL A 353 -10.88 -5.17 -25.14
N SER A 354 -11.47 -3.98 -24.96
CA SER A 354 -11.75 -3.06 -26.06
C SER A 354 -10.47 -2.58 -26.76
N TYR A 355 -9.48 -2.13 -25.99
CA TYR A 355 -8.24 -1.58 -26.54
C TYR A 355 -7.37 -2.66 -27.19
N MET A 356 -7.24 -3.83 -26.57
CA MET A 356 -6.40 -4.91 -27.08
C MET A 356 -6.94 -5.49 -28.40
N LYS A 357 -8.25 -5.46 -28.65
CA LYS A 357 -8.82 -5.78 -29.97
C LYS A 357 -8.30 -4.84 -31.06
N LYS A 358 -8.20 -3.54 -30.77
CA LYS A 358 -7.66 -2.54 -31.71
C LYS A 358 -6.18 -2.80 -31.97
N VAL A 359 -5.40 -3.05 -30.91
CA VAL A 359 -3.97 -3.38 -31.00
C VAL A 359 -3.74 -4.62 -31.87
N ALA A 360 -4.45 -5.72 -31.60
CA ALA A 360 -4.32 -6.94 -32.40
C ALA A 360 -4.69 -6.72 -33.88
N LYS A 361 -5.76 -5.96 -34.17
CA LYS A 361 -6.14 -5.62 -35.55
C LYS A 361 -5.03 -4.87 -36.28
N THR A 362 -4.35 -3.94 -35.60
CA THR A 362 -3.23 -3.19 -36.20
C THR A 362 -2.00 -4.07 -36.37
N LEU A 363 -1.56 -4.78 -35.33
CA LEU A 363 -0.32 -5.55 -35.36
C LEU A 363 -0.38 -6.79 -36.24
N LYS A 364 -1.58 -7.32 -36.52
CA LYS A 364 -1.77 -8.37 -37.53
C LYS A 364 -1.19 -7.97 -38.90
N ARG A 365 -1.19 -6.67 -39.24
CA ARG A 365 -0.63 -6.14 -40.49
C ARG A 365 0.90 -6.22 -40.57
N TYR A 366 1.56 -6.47 -39.44
CA TYR A 366 3.02 -6.63 -39.33
C TYR A 366 3.40 -8.09 -39.06
N ASN A 367 2.57 -9.04 -39.50
CA ASN A 367 2.76 -10.48 -39.30
C ASN A 367 2.95 -10.90 -37.81
N CYS A 368 2.30 -10.18 -36.89
CA CYS A 368 2.35 -10.49 -35.46
C CYS A 368 1.28 -11.53 -35.08
N THR A 369 1.71 -12.58 -34.38
CA THR A 369 0.84 -13.49 -33.64
C THR A 369 0.69 -12.99 -32.20
N MET A 370 -0.55 -12.76 -31.79
CA MET A 370 -0.83 -12.12 -30.51
C MET A 370 -1.12 -13.16 -29.42
N TYR A 371 -0.52 -12.99 -28.25
CA TYR A 371 -0.71 -13.79 -27.06
C TYR A 371 -1.08 -12.91 -25.88
N TYR A 372 -2.04 -13.34 -25.08
CA TYR A 372 -2.32 -12.72 -23.79
C TYR A 372 -1.98 -13.73 -22.69
N MET A 373 -0.94 -13.41 -21.92
CA MET A 373 -0.55 -14.20 -20.76
C MET A 373 -1.35 -13.72 -19.56
N SER A 374 -2.01 -14.65 -18.88
CA SER A 374 -2.84 -14.38 -17.70
C SER A 374 -2.08 -13.53 -16.67
N VAL A 375 -2.79 -12.63 -15.98
CA VAL A 375 -2.27 -12.01 -14.77
C VAL A 375 -1.95 -13.13 -13.78
N ASN A 376 -0.66 -13.26 -13.47
CA ASN A 376 -0.15 -14.29 -12.57
C ASN A 376 -0.67 -14.11 -11.13
N PRO A 377 -0.63 -15.17 -10.30
CA PRO A 377 -1.28 -15.17 -9.00
C PRO A 377 -0.70 -14.10 -8.06
N VAL A 378 -1.53 -13.68 -7.12
CA VAL A 378 -1.17 -12.83 -5.97
C VAL A 378 -1.53 -13.57 -4.68
N ASN A 379 -0.96 -13.14 -3.56
CA ASN A 379 -1.37 -13.58 -2.22
C ASN A 379 -1.89 -12.37 -1.44
N SER A 380 -3.22 -12.29 -1.27
CA SER A 380 -3.85 -11.12 -0.64
C SER A 380 -3.50 -10.97 0.84
N ALA A 381 -3.23 -12.06 1.56
CA ALA A 381 -2.82 -12.00 2.96
C ALA A 381 -1.41 -11.40 3.12
N MET A 382 -0.48 -11.74 2.23
CA MET A 382 0.87 -11.17 2.17
C MET A 382 0.80 -9.70 1.72
N ASN A 383 0.06 -9.40 0.66
CA ASN A 383 -0.12 -8.06 0.13
C ASN A 383 -0.70 -7.09 1.17
N ASN A 384 -1.74 -7.52 1.89
CA ASN A 384 -2.38 -6.74 2.95
C ASN A 384 -1.41 -6.49 4.11
N TYR A 385 -0.63 -7.50 4.50
CA TYR A 385 0.37 -7.37 5.56
C TYR A 385 1.49 -6.39 5.16
N PHE A 386 2.04 -6.54 3.96
CA PHE A 386 3.15 -5.74 3.47
C PHE A 386 2.76 -4.26 3.28
N ASN A 387 1.57 -4.00 2.72
CA ASN A 387 1.12 -2.65 2.39
C ASN A 387 0.29 -1.97 3.49
N ASN A 388 0.23 -2.55 4.69
CA ASN A 388 -0.64 -2.07 5.79
C ASN A 388 -2.10 -1.84 5.33
N GLY A 389 -2.61 -2.75 4.49
CA GLY A 389 -3.96 -2.70 3.92
C GLY A 389 -4.23 -1.73 2.78
N ARG A 390 -3.20 -1.07 2.24
CA ARG A 390 -3.32 -0.20 1.06
C ARG A 390 -3.11 -0.99 -0.24
N GLY A 391 -3.71 -0.52 -1.35
CA GLY A 391 -3.47 -1.09 -2.68
C GLY A 391 -3.88 -2.56 -2.83
N ARG A 392 -4.99 -2.94 -2.18
CA ARG A 392 -5.47 -4.32 -2.07
C ARG A 392 -5.67 -4.97 -3.43
N ARG A 393 -4.97 -6.08 -3.64
CA ARG A 393 -5.16 -7.01 -4.77
C ARG A 393 -5.54 -8.37 -4.22
N THR A 394 -6.58 -8.98 -4.76
CA THR A 394 -7.06 -10.31 -4.33
C THR A 394 -7.01 -11.32 -5.45
N GLU A 395 -6.97 -12.58 -5.05
CA GLU A 395 -7.05 -13.75 -5.93
C GLU A 395 -8.32 -13.70 -6.78
N GLU A 396 -9.46 -13.33 -6.18
CA GLU A 396 -10.74 -13.11 -6.88
C GLU A 396 -10.65 -12.00 -7.93
N MET A 397 -10.02 -10.86 -7.61
CA MET A 397 -9.86 -9.76 -8.60
C MET A 397 -9.01 -10.21 -9.79
N VAL A 398 -7.94 -10.97 -9.54
CA VAL A 398 -7.11 -11.58 -10.59
C VAL A 398 -7.91 -12.57 -11.44
N GLU A 399 -8.71 -13.43 -10.80
CA GLU A 399 -9.55 -14.39 -11.50
C GLU A 399 -10.59 -13.71 -12.39
N ASN A 400 -11.29 -12.70 -11.87
CA ASN A 400 -12.29 -11.93 -12.61
C ASN A 400 -11.67 -11.23 -13.82
N PHE A 401 -10.52 -10.58 -13.64
CA PHE A 401 -9.77 -9.96 -14.74
C PHE A 401 -9.38 -10.99 -15.80
N ASN A 402 -8.74 -12.09 -15.41
CA ASN A 402 -8.31 -13.16 -16.32
C ASN A 402 -9.49 -13.81 -17.07
N ARG A 403 -10.62 -14.01 -16.40
CA ARG A 403 -11.85 -14.54 -16.99
C ARG A 403 -12.38 -13.60 -18.08
N ALA A 404 -12.44 -12.30 -17.78
CA ALA A 404 -12.89 -11.30 -18.73
C ALA A 404 -11.96 -11.19 -19.96
N ILE A 405 -10.64 -11.17 -19.74
CA ILE A 405 -9.63 -11.18 -20.80
C ILE A 405 -9.76 -12.43 -21.68
N ARG A 406 -9.79 -13.62 -21.07
CA ARG A 406 -9.89 -14.88 -21.82
C ARG A 406 -11.15 -14.91 -22.67
N ARG A 407 -12.31 -14.59 -22.08
CA ARG A 407 -13.59 -14.56 -22.79
C ARG A 407 -13.62 -13.50 -23.90
N GLY A 408 -13.08 -12.32 -23.64
CA GLY A 408 -13.17 -11.17 -24.55
C GLY A 408 -12.15 -11.17 -25.69
N LEU A 409 -11.00 -11.84 -25.51
CA LEU A 409 -9.86 -11.77 -26.44
C LEU A 409 -9.40 -13.13 -26.98
N CYS A 410 -9.65 -14.23 -26.26
CA CYS A 410 -8.94 -15.49 -26.52
C CYS A 410 -9.85 -16.70 -26.82
N THR A 411 -11.17 -16.52 -26.81
CA THR A 411 -12.14 -17.60 -27.05
C THR A 411 -12.80 -17.44 -28.42
N GLY A 412 -12.98 -18.56 -29.14
CA GLY A 412 -13.65 -18.62 -30.44
C GLY A 412 -12.68 -18.67 -31.63
N SER A 413 -13.18 -19.09 -32.79
CA SER A 413 -12.37 -19.29 -34.01
C SER A 413 -11.75 -18.00 -34.57
N ARG A 414 -12.32 -16.84 -34.23
CA ARG A 414 -11.85 -15.50 -34.63
C ARG A 414 -11.16 -14.76 -33.49
N ALA A 415 -10.72 -15.46 -32.45
CA ALA A 415 -10.06 -14.85 -31.30
C ALA A 415 -8.82 -14.06 -31.74
N PRO A 416 -8.71 -12.76 -31.40
CA PRO A 416 -7.56 -11.95 -31.76
C PRO A 416 -6.27 -12.33 -31.00
N PHE A 417 -6.38 -13.08 -29.90
CA PHE A 417 -5.24 -13.53 -29.09
C PHE A 417 -5.31 -15.03 -28.80
N ARG A 418 -4.14 -15.64 -28.62
CA ARG A 418 -3.98 -16.95 -27.98
C ARG A 418 -3.75 -16.76 -26.47
N TYR A 419 -4.31 -17.63 -25.63
CA TYR A 419 -4.21 -17.50 -24.17
C TYR A 419 -3.07 -18.33 -23.58
N ILE A 420 -2.18 -17.69 -22.81
CA ILE A 420 -1.15 -18.38 -22.03
C ILE A 420 -1.58 -18.37 -20.56
N ASN A 421 -2.00 -19.52 -20.03
CA ASN A 421 -2.56 -19.62 -18.68
C ASN A 421 -1.51 -19.92 -17.60
N SER A 422 -0.50 -19.04 -17.51
CA SER A 422 0.56 -19.12 -16.50
C SER A 422 0.03 -19.04 -15.06
N CYS A 423 -1.10 -18.36 -14.83
CA CYS A 423 -1.74 -18.25 -13.54
C CYS A 423 -2.21 -19.60 -13.00
N ALA A 424 -2.92 -20.39 -13.83
CA ALA A 424 -3.31 -21.74 -13.44
C ALA A 424 -2.09 -22.67 -13.26
N TYR A 425 -1.07 -22.52 -14.10
CA TYR A 425 0.19 -23.27 -13.94
C TYR A 425 0.83 -23.00 -12.58
N LEU A 426 0.99 -21.73 -12.18
CA LEU A 426 1.58 -21.38 -10.89
C LEU A 426 0.69 -21.77 -9.70
N GLN A 427 -0.63 -21.64 -9.81
CA GLN A 427 -1.57 -22.11 -8.77
C GLN A 427 -1.47 -23.63 -8.56
N LYS A 428 -1.21 -24.40 -9.63
CA LYS A 428 -1.06 -25.85 -9.57
C LYS A 428 0.33 -26.26 -9.10
N CYS A 429 1.39 -25.73 -9.71
CA CYS A 429 2.76 -26.21 -9.56
C CYS A 429 3.56 -25.47 -8.49
N GLY A 430 3.06 -24.35 -7.99
CA GLY A 430 3.72 -23.57 -6.96
C GLY A 430 4.47 -22.35 -7.49
N TRP A 431 4.60 -21.35 -6.63
CA TRP A 431 5.29 -20.08 -6.84
C TRP A 431 5.72 -19.51 -5.49
N ILE A 432 6.76 -18.69 -5.47
CA ILE A 432 7.23 -17.99 -4.27
C ILE A 432 7.16 -16.48 -4.50
N SER A 433 6.75 -15.76 -3.46
CA SER A 433 6.79 -14.30 -3.45
C SER A 433 7.99 -13.85 -2.63
N ASP A 434 9.16 -13.75 -3.25
CA ASP A 434 10.36 -13.21 -2.61
C ASP A 434 11.05 -12.30 -3.62
N ARG A 435 10.69 -11.02 -3.63
CA ARG A 435 11.07 -10.12 -4.73
C ARG A 435 12.57 -10.13 -4.95
N HIS A 436 13.02 -10.69 -6.07
CA HIS A 436 14.44 -10.85 -6.39
C HIS A 436 15.29 -11.54 -5.32
N ASN A 437 14.67 -12.42 -4.52
CA ASN A 437 15.31 -13.18 -3.44
C ASN A 437 15.94 -12.29 -2.34
N ILE A 438 15.38 -11.10 -2.07
CA ILE A 438 15.87 -10.15 -1.06
C ILE A 438 15.08 -10.18 0.27
N GLY A 439 14.24 -11.19 0.48
CA GLY A 439 13.39 -11.32 1.67
C GLY A 439 12.14 -10.43 1.65
N MET A 440 11.77 -9.90 0.48
CA MET A 440 10.61 -9.01 0.31
C MET A 440 9.35 -9.81 -0.10
N TYR A 441 8.61 -10.23 0.92
CA TYR A 441 7.42 -11.07 0.84
C TYR A 441 6.11 -10.26 0.62
N ASP A 442 5.97 -9.60 -0.52
CA ASP A 442 4.87 -8.65 -0.79
C ASP A 442 3.58 -9.27 -1.37
N GLY A 443 3.60 -10.56 -1.68
CA GLY A 443 2.48 -11.30 -2.27
C GLY A 443 2.16 -10.93 -3.71
N LEU A 444 3.05 -10.21 -4.40
CA LEU A 444 2.85 -9.67 -5.75
C LEU A 444 4.01 -9.98 -6.69
N HIS A 445 5.24 -9.71 -6.24
CA HIS A 445 6.46 -10.00 -6.99
C HIS A 445 7.02 -11.35 -6.58
N TYR A 446 7.78 -11.95 -7.48
CA TYR A 446 8.20 -13.34 -7.40
C TYR A 446 9.68 -13.48 -7.05
N SER A 447 10.07 -14.67 -6.61
CA SER A 447 11.47 -15.13 -6.62
C SER A 447 12.02 -15.16 -8.05
N ASN A 448 13.35 -15.16 -8.17
CA ASN A 448 14.02 -15.28 -9.47
C ASN A 448 13.63 -16.59 -10.16
N GLU A 449 13.55 -17.69 -9.42
CA GLU A 449 13.20 -19.02 -9.90
C GLU A 449 11.77 -19.06 -10.43
N THR A 450 10.82 -18.46 -9.71
CA THR A 450 9.44 -18.34 -10.20
C THR A 450 9.38 -17.48 -11.47
N TYR A 451 10.12 -16.37 -11.56
CA TYR A 451 10.19 -15.58 -12.82
C TYR A 451 10.70 -16.43 -13.99
N LEU A 452 11.79 -17.17 -13.81
CA LEU A 452 12.34 -18.04 -14.86
C LEU A 452 11.38 -19.16 -15.26
N ARG A 453 10.62 -19.73 -14.32
CA ARG A 453 9.57 -20.73 -14.61
C ARG A 453 8.40 -20.13 -15.40
N ILE A 454 8.00 -18.88 -15.13
CA ILE A 454 6.97 -18.18 -15.92
C ILE A 454 7.47 -17.98 -17.36
N TYR A 455 8.71 -17.52 -17.51
CA TYR A 455 9.33 -17.34 -18.81
C TYR A 455 9.43 -18.67 -19.60
N ASP A 456 9.94 -19.74 -18.98
CA ASP A 456 10.02 -21.06 -19.61
C ASP A 456 8.63 -21.59 -20.01
N PHE A 457 7.61 -21.42 -19.16
CA PHE A 457 6.24 -21.79 -19.50
C PHE A 457 5.69 -21.00 -20.70
N CYS A 458 6.01 -19.70 -20.78
CA CYS A 458 5.66 -18.86 -21.92
C CYS A 458 6.32 -19.38 -23.21
N MET A 459 7.64 -19.57 -23.20
CA MET A 459 8.39 -20.03 -24.39
C MET A 459 7.97 -21.44 -24.83
N LYS A 460 7.74 -22.37 -23.89
CA LYS A 460 7.15 -23.70 -24.20
C LYS A 460 5.80 -23.59 -24.89
N THR A 461 5.02 -22.55 -24.58
CA THR A 461 3.72 -22.34 -25.23
C THR A 461 3.88 -21.74 -26.62
N LEU A 462 4.87 -20.86 -26.83
CA LEU A 462 5.18 -20.27 -28.14
C LEU A 462 5.80 -21.29 -29.11
N ASN A 463 6.52 -22.29 -28.61
CA ASN A 463 7.18 -23.31 -29.45
C ASN A 463 6.26 -24.47 -29.89
N ARG A 464 5.02 -24.50 -29.39
CA ARG A 464 3.96 -25.42 -29.86
C ARG A 464 3.37 -24.92 -31.17
#